data_AF-S0ARF5-F1
#
_entry.id   AF-S0ARF5-F1
#
_cell.length_a   1.000
_cell.length_b   1.000
_cell.length_c   1.000
_cell.angle_alpha   90.00
_cell.angle_beta   90.00
_cell.angle_gamma   90.00
#
_symmetry.space_group_name_H-M   'P 1'
#
loop_
_entity.id
_entity.type
_entity.pdbx_description
1 polymer ?
#
loop_
_entity_poly.entity_id
_entity_poly.type
_entity_poly.pdbx_seq_one_letter_code
_entity_poly.pdbx_strand_id
1 'polypeptide(L)'
;MDIQIGKGSIDIGDKAVKLIGNRVLSISILTTQGACTDEMCPLIKTAVCEIKDNFSTGTLYKIQNPVKIEMPQEVYNSIDRERQHIKLKISLKGKPEIKGFSLVSAV
;
A
#
# COMPACT_ATOMS: atom_id res chain seq x y z
N MET A 1 -12.72 0.93 8.44
CA MET A 1 -13.35 1.72 7.37
C MET A 1 -12.87 1.14 6.05
N ASP A 2 -13.79 0.74 5.18
CA ASP A 2 -13.45 0.19 3.87
C ASP A 2 -13.49 1.27 2.80
N ILE A 3 -12.41 1.39 2.03
CA ILE A 3 -12.32 2.27 0.86
C ILE A 3 -12.31 1.38 -0.38
N GLN A 4 -13.35 1.52 -1.18
CA GLN A 4 -13.50 0.73 -2.40
C GLN A 4 -12.57 1.28 -3.50
N ILE A 5 -11.78 0.39 -4.10
CA ILE A 5 -10.87 0.70 -5.19
C ILE A 5 -11.13 -0.32 -6.29
N GLY A 6 -11.89 0.08 -7.31
CA GLY A 6 -12.26 -0.83 -8.37
C GLY A 6 -13.14 -1.96 -7.87
N LYS A 7 -12.71 -3.21 -8.11
CA LYS A 7 -13.37 -4.40 -7.54
C LYS A 7 -12.87 -4.75 -6.13
N GLY A 8 -11.69 -4.28 -5.73
CA GLY A 8 -11.13 -4.53 -4.40
C GLY A 8 -11.44 -3.45 -3.37
N SER A 9 -10.87 -3.61 -2.18
CA SER A 9 -10.99 -2.63 -1.09
C SER A 9 -9.72 -2.52 -0.26
N ILE A 10 -9.53 -1.34 0.35
CA ILE A 10 -8.57 -1.11 1.42
C ILE A 10 -9.33 -0.97 2.73
N ASP A 11 -9.07 -1.87 3.68
CA ASP A 11 -9.59 -1.75 5.05
C ASP A 11 -8.61 -0.89 5.87
N ILE A 12 -9.04 0.30 6.25
CA ILE A 12 -8.31 1.22 7.10
C ILE A 12 -8.96 1.23 8.49
N GLY A 13 -8.22 0.77 9.51
CA GLY A 13 -8.71 0.81 10.89
C GLY A 13 -8.92 2.23 11.40
N ASP A 14 -9.89 2.45 12.28
CA ASP A 14 -10.28 3.80 12.75
C ASP A 14 -9.14 4.61 13.37
N LYS A 15 -8.19 3.93 14.04
CA LYS A 15 -6.98 4.58 14.56
C LYS A 15 -6.10 5.14 13.43
N ALA A 16 -5.99 4.41 12.31
CA ALA A 16 -5.26 4.86 11.12
C ALA A 16 -5.95 6.07 10.48
N VAL A 17 -7.28 6.05 10.36
CA VAL A 17 -8.06 7.19 9.86
C VAL A 17 -7.79 8.45 10.69
N LYS A 18 -7.83 8.34 12.02
CA LYS A 18 -7.54 9.47 12.93
C LYS A 18 -6.10 9.99 12.80
N LEU A 19 -5.14 9.09 12.59
CA LEU A 19 -3.73 9.47 12.48
C LEU A 19 -3.40 10.12 11.13
N ILE A 20 -4.07 9.68 10.06
CA ILE A 20 -3.98 10.30 8.74
C ILE A 20 -4.65 11.68 8.78
N GLY A 21 -5.89 11.78 9.26
CA GLY A 21 -6.61 13.05 9.32
C GLY A 21 -6.64 13.77 7.97
N ASN A 22 -6.08 14.99 7.92
CA ASN A 22 -5.97 15.78 6.68
C ASN A 22 -4.70 15.51 5.85
N ARG A 23 -3.81 14.65 6.34
CA ARG A 23 -2.57 14.24 5.68
C ARG A 23 -2.85 13.19 4.61
N VAL A 24 -1.81 12.83 3.87
CA VAL A 24 -1.85 11.86 2.78
C VAL A 24 -1.17 10.57 3.20
N LEU A 25 -1.87 9.45 3.03
CA LEU A 25 -1.30 8.12 3.13
C LEU A 25 -0.64 7.75 1.79
N SER A 26 0.68 7.76 1.77
CA SER A 26 1.48 7.36 0.60
C SER A 26 1.82 5.89 0.69
N ILE A 27 1.36 5.10 -0.28
CA ILE A 27 1.72 3.69 -0.45
C ILE A 27 2.83 3.61 -1.49
N SER A 28 3.90 2.88 -1.20
CA SER A 28 5.02 2.65 -2.10
C SER A 28 5.33 1.15 -2.16
N ILE A 29 6.01 0.71 -3.21
CA ILE A 29 6.51 -0.66 -3.30
C ILE A 29 8.01 -0.63 -3.00
N LEU A 30 8.40 -1.36 -1.96
CA LEU A 30 9.80 -1.66 -1.68
C LEU A 30 10.12 -2.98 -2.36
N THR A 31 11.14 -2.99 -3.22
CA THR A 31 11.64 -4.23 -3.84
C THR A 31 12.88 -4.68 -3.09
N THR A 32 12.85 -5.88 -2.56
CA THR A 32 13.96 -6.51 -1.85
C THR A 32 14.35 -7.80 -2.54
N GLN A 33 15.65 -8.03 -2.67
CA GLN A 33 16.16 -9.30 -3.16
C GLN A 33 15.98 -10.37 -2.08
N GLY A 34 15.28 -11.45 -2.43
CA GLY A 34 15.17 -12.63 -1.57
C GLY A 34 16.45 -13.46 -1.58
N ALA A 35 16.49 -14.50 -0.75
CA ALA A 35 17.60 -15.46 -0.77
C ALA A 35 17.70 -16.11 -2.16
N CYS A 36 18.88 -16.06 -2.76
CA CYS A 36 19.13 -16.72 -4.03
C CYS A 36 19.16 -18.24 -3.82
N THR A 37 18.41 -18.96 -4.64
CA THR A 37 18.58 -20.40 -4.83
C THR A 37 19.50 -20.63 -6.03
N ASP A 38 19.99 -21.86 -6.23
CA ASP A 38 21.09 -22.22 -7.15
C ASP A 38 21.03 -21.63 -8.58
N GLU A 39 19.87 -21.14 -9.05
CA GLU A 39 19.75 -20.54 -10.40
C GLU A 39 19.00 -19.19 -10.48
N MET A 40 18.34 -18.72 -9.41
CA MET A 40 17.50 -17.50 -9.45
C MET A 40 17.43 -16.78 -8.10
N CYS A 41 17.43 -15.43 -8.14
CA CYS A 41 17.19 -14.58 -6.98
C CYS A 41 15.80 -13.94 -7.09
N PRO A 42 14.80 -14.35 -6.29
CA PRO A 42 13.46 -13.79 -6.38
C PRO A 42 13.46 -12.32 -5.94
N LEU A 43 12.74 -11.47 -6.66
CA LEU A 43 12.47 -10.11 -6.24
C LEU A 43 11.15 -10.10 -5.44
N ILE A 44 11.28 -9.80 -4.15
CA ILE A 44 10.15 -9.70 -3.22
C ILE A 44 9.70 -8.24 -3.23
N LYS A 45 8.51 -7.97 -3.77
CA LYS A 45 7.88 -6.66 -3.71
C LYS A 45 6.96 -6.59 -2.50
N THR A 46 7.27 -5.69 -1.58
CA THR A 46 6.50 -5.45 -0.36
C THR A 46 5.90 -4.06 -0.42
N ALA A 47 4.59 -3.93 -0.19
CA ALA A 47 4.00 -2.60 -0.05
C ALA A 47 4.37 -2.02 1.32
N VAL A 48 4.83 -0.78 1.30
CA VAL A 48 5.10 0.03 2.48
C VAL A 48 4.21 1.25 2.43
N CYS A 49 3.86 1.79 3.60
CA CYS A 49 3.09 3.02 3.68
C CYS A 49 3.75 4.02 4.61
N GLU A 50 3.64 5.29 4.24
CA GLU A 50 4.06 6.43 5.02
C GLU A 50 2.96 7.50 5.02
N ILE A 51 2.97 8.37 6.02
CA ILE A 51 2.03 9.49 6.07
C ILE A 51 2.81 10.77 5.79
N LYS A 52 2.41 11.47 4.74
CA LYS A 52 2.97 12.73 4.28
C LYS A 52 1.99 13.86 4.52
N ASP A 53 2.49 15.07 4.72
CA ASP A 53 1.60 16.22 4.89
C ASP A 53 0.85 16.57 3.58
N ASN A 54 1.47 16.32 2.42
CA ASN A 54 0.90 16.61 1.09
C ASN A 54 1.10 15.46 0.11
N PHE A 55 0.32 15.50 -0.98
CA PHE A 55 0.50 14.58 -2.11
C PHE A 55 1.87 14.79 -2.75
N SER A 56 2.54 13.69 -3.11
CA SER A 56 3.75 13.73 -3.91
C SER A 56 3.45 14.28 -5.31
N THR A 57 4.44 14.99 -5.85
CA THR A 57 4.46 15.43 -7.25
C THR A 57 4.84 14.24 -8.13
N GLY A 58 3.92 13.82 -9.02
CA GLY A 58 4.15 12.69 -9.92
C GLY A 58 2.88 11.98 -10.38
N THR A 59 3.07 10.93 -11.19
CA THR A 59 2.04 10.06 -11.78
C THR A 59 1.59 8.98 -10.79
N LEU A 60 1.24 9.38 -9.57
CA LEU A 60 0.61 8.48 -8.59
C LEU A 60 -0.91 8.57 -8.72
N TYR A 61 -1.58 7.43 -8.51
CA TYR A 61 -3.02 7.41 -8.32
C TYR A 61 -3.35 8.07 -7.00
N LYS A 62 -4.31 9.00 -7.01
CA LYS A 62 -4.72 9.79 -5.85
C LYS A 62 -6.20 9.59 -5.56
N ILE A 63 -6.51 9.22 -4.33
CA ILE A 63 -7.86 9.12 -3.79
C ILE A 63 -7.98 10.21 -2.73
N GLN A 64 -9.08 10.94 -2.71
CA GLN A 64 -9.29 12.05 -1.76
C GLN A 64 -10.46 11.84 -0.80
N ASN A 65 -11.25 10.77 -0.93
CA ASN A 65 -12.45 10.59 -0.13
C ASN A 65 -12.65 9.12 0.27
N PRO A 66 -12.88 8.78 1.55
CA PRO A 66 -12.89 9.63 2.76
C PRO A 66 -11.49 9.98 3.32
N VAL A 67 -10.43 9.37 2.78
CA VAL A 67 -9.04 9.58 3.21
C VAL A 67 -8.19 9.93 2.00
N LYS A 68 -7.20 10.81 2.17
CA LYS A 68 -6.24 11.12 1.11
C LYS A 68 -5.22 9.99 1.02
N ILE A 69 -5.21 9.28 -0.11
CA ILE A 69 -4.30 8.16 -0.37
C ILE A 69 -3.62 8.41 -1.70
N GLU A 70 -2.32 8.15 -1.76
CA GLU A 70 -1.59 8.07 -3.02
C GLU A 70 -0.87 6.74 -3.16
N MET A 71 -0.83 6.20 -4.38
CA MET A 71 -0.18 4.91 -4.65
C MET A 71 0.29 4.78 -6.10
N PRO A 72 1.32 3.97 -6.39
CA PRO A 72 1.70 3.59 -7.74
C PRO A 72 0.57 2.88 -8.48
N GLN A 73 0.55 3.02 -9.81
CA GLN A 73 -0.43 2.34 -10.67
C GLN A 73 -0.39 0.81 -10.52
N GLU A 74 0.77 0.21 -10.28
CA GLU A 74 0.90 -1.23 -10.04
C GLU A 74 0.13 -1.69 -8.79
N VAL A 75 0.18 -0.90 -7.71
CA VAL A 75 -0.56 -1.16 -6.47
C VAL A 75 -2.05 -1.01 -6.73
N TYR A 76 -2.46 0.10 -7.35
CA TYR A 76 -3.86 0.35 -7.71
C TYR A 76 -4.43 -0.81 -8.53
N ASN A 77 -3.76 -1.22 -9.60
CA ASN A 77 -4.19 -2.31 -10.47
C ASN A 77 -4.28 -3.66 -9.75
N SER A 78 -3.42 -3.90 -8.76
CA SER A 78 -3.45 -5.14 -7.97
C SER A 78 -4.68 -5.20 -7.05
N ILE A 79 -5.09 -4.07 -6.49
CA ILE A 79 -6.31 -3.94 -5.68
C ILE A 79 -7.55 -3.98 -6.58
N ASP A 80 -7.56 -3.17 -7.64
CA ASP A 80 -8.68 -3.03 -8.60
C ASP A 80 -9.11 -4.38 -9.18
N ARG A 81 -8.16 -5.28 -9.42
CA ARG A 81 -8.42 -6.62 -9.97
C ARG A 81 -8.74 -7.68 -8.92
N GLU A 82 -9.00 -7.31 -7.67
CA GLU A 82 -9.21 -8.24 -6.52
C GLU A 82 -8.07 -9.24 -6.30
N ARG A 83 -6.89 -9.00 -6.88
CA ARG A 83 -5.77 -9.93 -6.73
C ARG A 83 -5.20 -9.88 -5.31
N GLN A 84 -5.36 -8.75 -4.61
CA GLN A 84 -4.86 -8.56 -3.25
C GLN A 84 -5.84 -7.74 -2.40
N HIS A 85 -6.07 -8.20 -1.16
CA HIS A 85 -6.80 -7.46 -0.13
C HIS A 85 -5.80 -6.73 0.77
N ILE A 86 -5.74 -5.41 0.64
CA ILE A 86 -4.85 -4.58 1.45
C ILE A 86 -5.55 -4.20 2.75
N LYS A 87 -4.96 -4.60 3.88
CA LYS A 87 -5.39 -4.12 5.21
C LYS A 87 -4.35 -3.17 5.76
N LEU A 88 -4.77 -1.95 6.07
CA LEU A 88 -3.91 -0.92 6.62
C LEU A 88 -4.19 -0.78 8.12
N LYS A 89 -3.21 -1.17 8.93
CA LYS A 89 -3.31 -1.16 10.40
C LYS A 89 -2.24 -0.25 10.98
N ILE A 90 -2.51 0.37 12.12
CA ILE A 90 -1.45 1.00 12.91
C ILE A 90 -0.71 -0.09 13.68
N SER A 91 0.61 -0.14 13.49
CA SER A 91 1.52 -0.94 14.30
C SER A 91 1.56 -0.46 15.74
N LEU A 92 2.00 -1.32 16.66
CA LEU A 92 2.19 -0.95 18.07
C LEU A 92 3.15 0.23 18.26
N LYS A 93 3.99 0.53 17.28
CA LYS A 93 4.93 1.66 17.26
C LYS A 93 4.33 2.97 16.70
N GLY A 94 3.02 3.00 16.44
CA GLY A 94 2.33 4.18 15.91
C GLY A 94 2.54 4.42 14.42
N LYS A 95 3.23 3.51 13.72
CA LYS A 95 3.46 3.61 12.26
C LYS A 95 2.35 2.87 11.51
N PRO A 96 1.84 3.42 10.39
CA PRO A 96 0.95 2.67 9.52
C PRO A 96 1.71 1.49 8.92
N GLU A 97 1.08 0.32 8.88
CA GLU A 97 1.58 -0.92 8.30
C GLU A 97 0.53 -1.47 7.34
N ILE A 98 0.99 -1.92 6.17
CA ILE A 98 0.18 -2.68 5.21
C ILE A 98 0.35 -4.17 5.49
N LYS A 99 -0.77 -4.88 5.61
CA LYS A 99 -0.83 -6.35 5.63
C LYS A 99 -1.62 -6.85 4.42
N GLY A 100 -1.26 -8.02 3.92
CA GLY A 100 -1.98 -8.68 2.81
C GLY A 100 -1.54 -8.27 1.41
N PHE A 101 -0.46 -7.50 1.27
CA PHE A 101 0.16 -7.21 -0.01
C PHE A 101 1.52 -7.91 -0.13
N SER A 102 1.60 -8.92 -1.00
CA SER A 102 2.85 -9.60 -1.33
C SER A 102 2.85 -9.92 -2.81
N LEU A 103 3.68 -9.22 -3.58
CA LEU A 103 3.92 -9.55 -4.98
C LEU A 103 5.26 -10.27 -5.06
N VAL A 104 5.20 -11.59 -5.22
CA VAL A 104 6.40 -12.39 -5.54
C VAL A 104 6.50 -12.44 -7.05
N SER A 105 7.59 -11.91 -7.60
CA SER A 105 7.90 -12.04 -9.03
C SER A 105 9.20 -12.83 -9.15
N ALA A 106 9.14 -13.97 -9.84
CA ALA A 106 10.34 -14.66 -10.31
C ALA A 106 10.93 -13.84 -11.46
N VAL A 107 12.25 -13.62 -11.43
CA VAL A 107 13.02 -13.07 -12.55
C VAL A 107 13.69 -14.24 -13.25
#